data_AF-A0A6G4XWF7-F1
#
_entry.id   AF-A0A6G4XWF7-F1
#
_cell.length_a   1.000
_cell.length_b   1.000
_cell.length_c   1.000
_cell.angle_alpha   90.00
_cell.angle_beta   90.00
_cell.angle_gamma   90.00
#
_symmetry.space_group_name_H-M   'P 1'
#
loop_
_entity.id
_entity.type
_entity.pdbx_description
1 polymer ?
#
loop_
_entity_poly.entity_id
_entity_poly.type
_entity_poly.pdbx_seq_one_letter_code
_entity_poly.pdbx_strand_id
1 'polypeptide(L)'
;VTWLRERWHDRAEAPEVRLSAAIGWLCLTDQAVPEEFRRTVDTLADDERAHAMEALRWMNAASGTGEPGLLRCRRCMLHPEEPDPEAAAWDSLF
;
A
#
# COMPACT_ATOMS: atom_id res chain seq x y z
N VAL A 1 8.20 14.82 8.50
CA VAL A 1 7.22 14.29 7.52
C VAL A 1 7.00 15.19 6.30
N THR A 2 7.25 16.51 6.36
CA THR A 2 7.04 17.44 5.22
C THR A 2 7.82 17.03 3.97
N TRP A 3 9.08 16.62 4.12
CA TRP A 3 9.90 16.11 3.01
C TRP A 3 9.27 14.90 2.30
N LEU A 4 8.70 13.95 3.07
CA LEU A 4 7.99 12.79 2.48
C LEU A 4 6.75 13.25 1.73
N ARG A 5 6.05 14.25 2.26
CA ARG A 5 4.87 14.83 1.62
C ARG A 5 5.21 15.48 0.27
N GLU A 6 6.28 16.26 0.23
CA GLU A 6 6.78 16.88 -0.99
C GLU A 6 7.20 15.82 -2.02
N ARG A 7 7.91 14.78 -1.56
CA ARG A 7 8.49 13.77 -2.44
C ARG A 7 7.44 12.85 -3.09
N TRP A 8 6.36 12.48 -2.41
CA TRP A 8 5.31 11.67 -3.06
C TRP A 8 4.52 12.48 -4.11
N HIS A 9 4.38 13.80 -3.89
CA HIS A 9 3.67 14.70 -4.79
C HIS A 9 4.51 15.11 -6.01
N ASP A 10 5.84 15.05 -5.93
CA ASP A 10 6.73 15.37 -7.04
C ASP A 10 6.61 14.33 -8.17
N ARG A 11 6.06 14.74 -9.31
CA ARG A 11 5.87 13.87 -10.48
C ARG A 11 7.14 13.68 -11.31
N ALA A 12 8.21 14.44 -11.05
CA ALA A 12 9.50 14.24 -11.71
C ALA A 12 10.27 13.05 -11.11
N GLU A 13 9.90 12.62 -9.91
CA GLU A 13 10.49 11.49 -9.21
C GLU A 13 9.99 10.16 -9.75
N ALA A 14 10.83 9.13 -9.65
CA ALA A 14 10.48 7.77 -10.07
C ALA A 14 9.27 7.24 -9.27
N PRO A 15 8.38 6.45 -9.90
CA PRO A 15 7.21 5.85 -9.24
C PRO A 15 7.51 5.17 -7.91
N GLU A 16 8.64 4.46 -7.81
CA GLU A 16 9.09 3.74 -6.63
C GLU A 16 9.50 4.69 -5.49
N VAL A 17 10.16 5.80 -5.82
CA VAL A 17 10.55 6.82 -4.86
C VAL A 17 9.31 7.49 -4.29
N ARG A 18 8.35 7.82 -5.17
CA ARG A 18 7.08 8.43 -4.78
C ARG A 18 6.26 7.50 -3.91
N LEU A 19 6.18 6.21 -4.27
CA LEU A 19 5.47 5.19 -3.50
C LEU A 19 6.10 5.00 -2.11
N SER A 20 7.43 4.90 -2.05
CA SER A 20 8.16 4.75 -0.79
C SER A 20 7.97 5.97 0.12
N ALA A 21 8.01 7.17 -0.45
CA ALA A 21 7.76 8.41 0.27
C ALA A 21 6.31 8.48 0.78
N ALA A 22 5.34 8.02 -0.01
CA ALA A 22 3.94 7.96 0.38
C ALA A 22 3.74 7.01 1.57
N ILE A 23 4.20 5.76 1.48
CA ILE A 23 4.11 4.78 2.56
C ILE A 23 4.84 5.29 3.81
N GLY A 24 6.04 5.84 3.66
CA GLY A 24 6.78 6.43 4.77
C GLY A 24 6.03 7.59 5.43
N TRP A 25 5.31 8.41 4.65
CA TRP A 25 4.48 9.48 5.20
C TRP A 25 3.33 8.92 6.04
N LEU A 26 2.61 7.91 5.54
CA LEU A 26 1.53 7.22 6.26
C LEU A 26 2.01 6.65 7.61
N CYS A 27 3.13 5.95 7.63
CA CYS A 27 3.64 5.32 8.85
C CYS A 27 4.07 6.31 9.93
N LEU A 28 4.28 7.59 9.58
CA LEU A 28 4.82 8.60 10.48
C LEU A 28 3.80 9.68 10.85
N THR A 29 2.53 9.50 10.50
CA THR A 29 1.49 10.51 10.70
C THR A 29 0.17 9.86 11.12
N ASP A 30 -0.50 10.45 12.11
CA ASP A 30 -1.88 10.11 12.48
C ASP A 30 -2.91 10.99 11.73
N GLN A 31 -2.47 11.72 10.69
CA GLN A 31 -3.33 12.58 9.91
C GLN A 31 -4.25 11.76 8.99
N ALA A 32 -5.48 12.25 8.81
CA ALA A 32 -6.39 11.72 7.81
C ALA A 32 -5.72 11.72 6.42
N VAL A 33 -5.82 10.59 5.73
CA VAL A 33 -5.22 10.39 4.40
C VAL A 33 -6.03 11.17 3.36
N PRO A 34 -5.42 12.13 2.64
CA PRO A 34 -6.11 12.86 1.58
C PRO A 34 -6.54 11.92 0.44
N GLU A 35 -7.65 12.22 -0.23
CA GLU A 35 -8.14 11.41 -1.35
C GLU A 35 -7.15 11.33 -2.51
N GLU A 36 -6.47 12.45 -2.82
CA GLU A 36 -5.40 12.46 -3.83
C GLU A 36 -4.24 11.51 -3.48
N PHE A 37 -3.93 11.41 -2.19
CA PHE A 37 -2.90 10.52 -1.71
C PHE A 37 -3.31 9.06 -1.94
N ARG A 38 -4.55 8.69 -1.57
CA ARG A 38 -5.08 7.33 -1.81
C ARG A 38 -4.96 6.95 -3.28
N ARG A 39 -5.50 7.79 -4.17
CA ARG A 39 -5.42 7.59 -5.62
C ARG A 39 -4.00 7.47 -6.13
N THR A 40 -3.07 8.26 -5.59
CA THR A 40 -1.66 8.21 -5.99
C THR A 40 -1.04 6.88 -5.60
N VAL A 41 -1.25 6.41 -4.36
CA VAL A 41 -0.75 5.11 -3.93
C VAL A 41 -1.42 3.98 -4.69
N ASP A 42 -2.72 4.04 -4.98
CA ASP A 42 -3.42 3.05 -5.81
C ASP A 42 -2.83 2.95 -7.21
N THR A 43 -2.53 4.10 -7.82
CA THR A 43 -1.90 4.15 -9.14
C THR A 43 -0.45 3.64 -9.10
N LEU A 44 0.28 3.91 -8.02
CA LEU A 44 1.69 3.55 -7.90
C LEU A 44 1.90 2.13 -7.37
N ALA A 45 0.95 1.54 -6.66
CA ALA A 45 1.00 0.15 -6.20
C ALA A 45 0.12 -0.69 -7.12
N ASP A 46 0.42 -0.66 -8.42
CA ASP A 46 -0.25 -1.42 -9.46
C ASP A 46 0.14 -2.91 -9.43
N ASP A 47 -0.54 -3.72 -10.24
CA ASP A 47 -0.32 -5.17 -10.33
C ASP A 47 1.09 -5.52 -10.78
N GLU A 48 1.65 -4.76 -11.73
CA GLU A 48 3.01 -5.00 -12.25
C GLU A 48 4.05 -4.83 -11.14
N ARG A 49 3.95 -3.74 -10.38
CA ARG A 49 4.79 -3.46 -9.21
C ARG A 49 4.62 -4.55 -8.16
N ALA A 50 3.38 -4.95 -7.91
CA ALA A 50 3.06 -5.95 -6.91
C ALA A 50 3.74 -7.28 -7.24
N HIS A 51 3.67 -7.74 -8.50
CA HIS A 51 4.34 -8.95 -8.98
C HIS A 51 5.86 -8.82 -8.95
N ALA A 52 6.41 -7.67 -9.35
CA ALA A 52 7.85 -7.42 -9.27
C ALA A 52 8.37 -7.53 -7.82
N MET A 53 7.57 -7.09 -6.84
CA MET A 53 7.93 -7.14 -5.43
C MET A 53 7.71 -8.51 -4.78
N GLU A 54 7.01 -9.47 -5.41
CA GLU A 54 6.82 -10.82 -4.85
C GLU A 54 8.14 -11.58 -4.65
N ALA A 55 9.19 -11.22 -5.40
CA ALA A 55 10.53 -11.78 -5.21
C ALA A 55 11.15 -11.39 -3.84
N LEU A 56 10.65 -10.33 -3.19
CA LEU A 56 11.11 -9.88 -1.89
C LEU A 56 10.47 -10.73 -0.79
N ARG A 57 11.30 -11.42 0.01
CA ARG A 57 10.81 -12.35 1.05
C ARG A 57 9.81 -11.72 2.02
N TRP A 58 10.03 -10.48 2.44
CA TRP A 58 9.14 -9.77 3.36
C TRP A 58 7.81 -9.38 2.71
N MET A 59 7.80 -9.16 1.39
CA MET A 59 6.58 -8.87 0.63
C MET A 59 5.79 -10.14 0.34
N ASN A 60 6.47 -11.22 -0.02
CA ASN A 60 5.85 -12.54 -0.16
C ASN A 60 5.22 -13.01 1.17
N ALA A 61 5.87 -12.76 2.30
CA ALA A 61 5.31 -13.04 3.62
C ALA A 61 4.08 -12.18 3.97
N ALA A 62 3.92 -11.03 3.32
CA ALA A 62 2.75 -10.17 3.46
C ALA A 62 1.63 -10.51 2.45
N SER A 63 1.85 -11.45 1.53
CA SER A 63 0.85 -11.90 0.58
C SER A 63 -0.31 -12.63 1.27
N GLY A 64 -1.49 -12.49 0.69
CA GLY A 64 -2.70 -13.18 1.11
C GLY A 64 -3.11 -14.31 0.18
N THR A 65 -4.21 -14.98 0.50
CA THR A 65 -4.80 -15.99 -0.40
C THR A 65 -5.21 -15.34 -1.73
N GLY A 66 -4.43 -15.57 -2.78
CA GLY A 66 -4.70 -15.06 -4.13
C GLY A 66 -4.41 -13.58 -4.33
N GLU A 67 -3.71 -12.93 -3.40
CA GLU A 67 -3.41 -11.49 -3.47
C GLU A 67 -1.92 -11.23 -3.18
N PRO A 68 -1.20 -10.56 -4.09
CA PRO A 68 0.17 -10.10 -3.85
C PRO A 68 0.26 -9.20 -2.61
N GLY A 69 1.33 -9.37 -1.82
CA GLY A 69 1.49 -8.67 -0.55
C GLY A 69 1.43 -7.16 -0.64
N LEU A 70 1.84 -6.56 -1.77
CA LEU A 70 1.79 -5.11 -1.93
C LEU A 70 0.34 -4.61 -2.00
N LEU A 71 -0.51 -5.31 -2.74
CA LEU A 71 -1.93 -4.97 -2.88
C LEU A 71 -2.67 -5.19 -1.55
N ARG A 72 -2.34 -6.28 -0.85
CA ARG A 72 -2.86 -6.54 0.49
C ARG A 72 -2.45 -5.44 1.47
N CYS A 73 -1.16 -5.09 1.53
CA CYS A 73 -0.66 -4.00 2.36
C CYS A 73 -1.36 -2.68 2.03
N ARG A 74 -1.51 -2.35 0.74
CA ARG A 74 -2.21 -1.16 0.27
C ARG A 74 -3.64 -1.12 0.78
N ARG A 75 -4.42 -2.19 0.59
CA ARG A 75 -5.80 -2.30 1.10
C ARG A 75 -5.84 -2.08 2.61
N CYS A 76 -5.06 -2.84 3.37
CA CYS A 76 -5.06 -2.75 4.83
C CYS A 76 -4.69 -1.35 5.35
N MET A 77 -3.81 -0.61 4.65
CA MET A 77 -3.40 0.74 5.06
C MET A 77 -4.35 1.85 4.60
N LEU A 78 -4.96 1.73 3.42
CA LEU A 78 -5.72 2.83 2.80
C LEU A 78 -7.23 2.65 2.83
N HIS A 79 -7.66 1.40 2.89
CA HIS A 79 -9.04 0.94 2.86
C HIS A 79 -9.31 -0.01 4.04
N PRO A 80 -9.10 0.43 5.30
CA PRO A 80 -9.35 -0.42 6.47
C PRO A 80 -10.82 -0.85 6.61
N GLU A 81 -11.74 -0.16 5.92
CA GLU A 81 -13.14 -0.53 5.80
C GLU A 81 -13.38 -1.77 4.92
N GLU A 82 -12.45 -2.11 4.03
CA GLU A 82 -12.55 -3.30 3.20
C GLU A 82 -12.06 -4.52 4.00
N PRO A 83 -12.90 -5.55 4.19
CA PRO A 83 -12.51 -6.72 4.94
C PRO A 83 -11.38 -7.46 4.21
N ASP A 84 -10.37 -7.87 4.97
CA ASP A 84 -9.36 -8.79 4.47
C ASP A 84 -10.05 -10.13 4.14
N PRO A 85 -10.01 -10.61 2.87
CA PRO A 85 -10.68 -11.84 2.46
C PRO A 85 -10.27 -13.04 3.31
N GLU A 86 -9.03 -13.06 3.79
CA GLU A 86 -8.55 -14.12 4.66
C GLU A 86 -9.13 -14.00 6.06
N ALA A 87 -9.16 -12.80 6.64
CA ALA A 87 -9.79 -12.57 7.95
C ALA A 87 -11.29 -12.88 7.90
N ALA A 88 -12.00 -12.44 6.85
CA ALA A 88 -13.41 -12.74 6.64
C ALA A 88 -13.67 -14.25 6.46
N ALA A 89 -12.76 -14.97 5.78
CA ALA A 89 -12.84 -16.42 5.66
C ALA A 89 -12.67 -17.11 7.02
N TRP A 90 -11.73 -16.64 7.86
CA TRP A 90 -11.55 -17.15 9.22
C TRP A 90 -12.76 -16.84 10.12
N ASP A 91 -13.29 -15.62 10.07
CA ASP A 91 -14.48 -15.21 10.83
C ASP A 91 -15.74 -15.99 10.43
N SER A 92 -15.81 -16.48 9.19
CA SER A 92 -16.95 -17.30 8.71
C SER A 92 -16.89 -18.76 9.14
N LEU A 93 -15.74 -19.21 9.68
CA LEU A 93 -15.52 -20.60 10.12
C LEU A 93 -15.78 -20.81 11.62
N PHE A 94 -15.98 -19.74 12.38
CA PHE A 94 -16.19 -19.76 13.84
C PHE A 94 -17.44 -18.97 14.25
#